data_AF-A0A1I0YC83-F1
#
_entry.id   AF-A0A1I0YC83-F1
#
_cell.length_a   1.000
_cell.length_b   1.000
_cell.length_c   1.000
_cell.angle_alpha   90.00
_cell.angle_beta   90.00
_cell.angle_gamma   90.00
#
_symmetry.space_group_name_H-M   'P 1'
#
loop_
_entity.id
_entity.type
_entity.pdbx_description
1 polymer ?
#
loop_
_entity_poly.entity_id
_entity_poly.type
_entity_poly.pdbx_seq_one_letter_code
_entity_poly.pdbx_strand_id
1 'polypeptide(L)'
;MIHQILMDLNNDGNLYRLMVESDDLCRTLAQLLEYSPDVRYVDSKGELGRKDKGVRVLPDGSVVRRCQFFGSKTGYNMRFATSEYKLNTVKKARSAKEVIANGD
;
A
#
# COMPACT_ATOMS: atom_id res chain seq x y z
N MET A 1 0.87 13.71 -4.82
CA MET A 1 -0.26 12.79 -5.09
C MET A 1 -0.40 11.83 -3.90
N ILE A 2 -1.56 11.21 -3.66
CA ILE A 2 -1.72 10.27 -2.54
C ILE A 2 -1.87 8.86 -3.10
N HIS A 3 -0.90 8.01 -2.78
CA HIS A 3 -0.80 6.65 -3.27
C HIS A 3 -1.38 5.67 -2.27
N GLN A 4 -2.22 4.76 -2.74
CA GLN A 4 -2.73 3.65 -1.97
C GLN A 4 -1.82 2.44 -2.18
N ILE A 5 -1.21 1.99 -1.10
CA ILE A 5 -0.23 0.90 -1.11
C ILE A 5 -0.70 -0.19 -0.15
N LEU A 6 -0.65 -1.44 -0.60
CA LEU A 6 -0.91 -2.60 0.23
C LEU A 6 0.42 -3.29 0.52
N MET A 7 0.73 -3.56 1.79
CA MET A 7 1.98 -4.24 2.15
C MET A 7 1.84 -5.15 3.37
N ASP A 8 2.68 -6.20 3.42
CA ASP A 8 2.90 -7.01 4.62
C ASP A 8 3.98 -6.35 5.48
N LEU A 9 3.58 -5.43 6.35
CA LEU A 9 4.53 -4.58 7.07
C LEU A 9 5.34 -5.42 8.06
N ASN A 10 6.67 -5.40 7.91
CA ASN A 10 7.61 -6.20 8.70
C ASN A 10 7.48 -7.73 8.55
N ASN A 11 6.79 -8.21 7.51
CA ASN A 11 6.57 -9.64 7.27
C ASN A 11 5.86 -10.37 8.42
N ASP A 12 4.92 -9.69 9.10
CA ASP A 12 4.18 -10.25 10.24
C ASP A 12 3.00 -11.14 9.77
N GLY A 13 2.77 -11.24 8.46
CA GLY A 13 1.67 -11.99 7.86
C GLY A 13 0.36 -11.21 7.80
N ASN A 14 0.39 -9.92 8.12
CA ASN A 14 -0.75 -9.01 8.08
C ASN A 14 -0.58 -7.98 6.97
N LEU A 15 -1.58 -7.89 6.09
CA LEU A 15 -1.63 -6.83 5.10
C LEU A 15 -2.19 -5.55 5.71
N TYR A 16 -1.45 -4.47 5.52
CA TYR A 16 -1.85 -3.11 5.85
C TYR A 16 -2.02 -2.31 4.57
N ARG A 17 -3.07 -1.49 4.56
CA ARG A 17 -3.27 -0.48 3.52
C ARG A 17 -2.75 0.86 4.02
N LEU A 18 -1.72 1.35 3.35
CA LEU A 18 -1.15 2.67 3.54
C LEU A 18 -1.77 3.66 2.55
N MET A 19 -1.93 4.90 3.03
CA MET A 19 -2.11 6.08 2.18
C MET A 19 -0.84 6.91 2.34
N VAL A 20 -0.06 7.03 1.27
CA VAL A 20 1.24 7.71 1.28
C VAL A 20 1.19 8.89 0.34
N GLU A 21 1.41 10.08 0.87
CA GLU A 21 1.57 11.28 0.06
C GLU A 21 3.02 11.37 -0.43
N SER A 22 3.20 11.40 -1.74
CA SER A 22 4.51 11.50 -2.39
C SER A 22 4.41 12.24 -3.72
N ASP A 23 5.52 12.84 -4.11
CA ASP A 23 5.80 13.42 -5.43
C ASP A 23 6.36 12.39 -6.41
N ASP A 24 6.99 11.32 -5.92
CA ASP A 24 7.62 10.25 -6.70
C ASP A 24 7.18 8.88 -6.19
N LEU A 25 6.32 8.21 -6.96
CA LEU A 25 5.79 6.88 -6.62
C LEU A 25 6.90 5.84 -6.59
N CYS A 26 7.75 5.80 -7.62
CA CYS A 26 8.79 4.79 -7.76
C CYS A 26 9.80 4.85 -6.61
N ARG A 27 10.23 6.05 -6.23
CA ARG A 27 11.11 6.26 -5.07
C ARG A 27 10.47 5.76 -3.77
N THR A 28 9.20 6.10 -3.55
CA THR A 28 8.47 5.66 -2.35
C THR A 28 8.26 4.15 -2.32
N LEU A 29 7.96 3.52 -3.45
CA LEU A 29 7.85 2.06 -3.54
C LEU A 29 9.19 1.38 -3.25
N ALA A 30 10.31 1.91 -3.76
CA ALA A 30 11.65 1.41 -3.46
C ALA A 30 11.97 1.52 -1.96
N GLN A 31 11.64 2.64 -1.32
CA GLN A 31 11.82 2.83 0.13
C GLN A 31 10.97 1.84 0.94
N LEU A 32 9.73 1.56 0.51
CA LEU A 32 8.85 0.61 1.22
C LEU A 32 9.31 -0.84 1.07
N LEU A 33 9.97 -1.18 -0.04
CA LEU A 33 10.53 -2.51 -0.26
C LEU A 33 11.64 -2.88 0.75
N GLU A 34 12.27 -1.90 1.40
CA GLU A 34 13.23 -2.14 2.49
C GLU A 34 12.58 -2.72 3.75
N TYR A 35 11.30 -2.42 3.98
CA TYR A 35 10.54 -2.92 5.13
C TYR A 35 9.80 -4.24 4.84
N SER A 36 9.54 -4.53 3.57
CA SER A 36 8.84 -5.75 3.15
C SER A 36 9.08 -6.06 1.67
N PRO A 37 9.35 -7.32 1.28
CA PRO A 37 9.33 -7.75 -0.11
C PRO A 37 7.91 -7.78 -0.71
N ASP A 38 6.86 -7.78 0.11
CA ASP A 38 5.46 -7.83 -0.33
C ASP A 38 4.82 -6.44 -0.23
N VAL A 39 5.17 -5.59 -1.21
CA VAL A 39 4.61 -4.24 -1.40
C VAL A 39 3.91 -4.20 -2.74
N ARG A 40 2.68 -3.67 -2.74
CA ARG A 40 1.82 -3.62 -3.93
C ARG A 40 1.17 -2.25 -4.06
N TYR A 41 1.31 -1.64 -5.22
CA TYR A 41 0.61 -0.42 -5.56
C TYR A 41 -0.82 -0.74 -5.99
N VAL A 42 -1.80 0.02 -5.50
CA VAL A 42 -3.21 -0.21 -5.81
C VAL A 42 -3.75 0.88 -6.73
N ASP A 43 -3.66 2.13 -6.31
CA ASP A 43 -4.24 3.28 -7.01
C ASP A 43 -3.68 4.59 -6.42
N SER A 44 -4.06 5.72 -7.01
CA SER A 44 -3.76 7.05 -6.51
C SER A 44 -5.03 7.90 -6.39
N LYS A 45 -4.95 8.98 -5.60
CA LYS A 45 -5.99 10.01 -5.55
C LYS A 45 -5.37 11.40 -5.37
N GLY A 46 -6.09 12.41 -5.84
CA GLY A 46 -5.65 13.80 -5.78
C GLY A 46 -5.70 14.41 -4.38
N GLU A 47 -6.66 14.00 -3.55
CA GLU A 47 -6.96 14.70 -2.29
C GLU A 47 -7.04 13.79 -1.06
N LEU A 48 -6.68 14.36 0.10
CA LEU A 48 -6.75 13.68 1.39
C LEU A 48 -8.20 13.51 1.82
N GLY A 49 -8.52 12.33 2.32
CA GLY A 49 -9.81 12.09 2.96
C GLY A 49 -9.78 12.54 4.42
N ARG A 50 -10.98 12.70 5.03
CA ARG A 50 -11.14 13.06 6.46
C ARG A 50 -10.37 12.16 7.45
N LYS A 51 -10.06 10.92 7.05
CA LYS A 51 -9.36 9.92 7.88
C LYS A 51 -7.84 9.89 7.66
N ASP A 52 -7.32 10.65 6.69
CA ASP A 52 -5.92 10.61 6.28
C ASP A 52 -5.12 11.69 7.05
N LYS A 53 -5.05 11.52 8.38
CA LYS A 53 -4.47 12.50 9.33
C LYS A 53 -3.06 12.17 9.81
N GLY A 54 -2.48 11.10 9.31
CA GLY A 54 -1.12 10.69 9.63
C GLY A 54 -0.09 11.72 9.17
N VAL A 55 1.03 11.77 9.89
CA VAL A 55 2.11 12.75 9.68
C VAL A 55 3.49 12.10 9.74
N ARG A 56 3.57 10.77 9.65
CA ARG A 56 4.86 10.07 9.73
C ARG A 56 5.60 10.25 8.41
N VAL A 57 6.78 10.86 8.47
CA VAL A 57 7.67 11.06 7.32
C VAL A 57 8.58 9.85 7.16
N LEU A 58 8.71 9.34 5.94
CA LEU A 58 9.64 8.29 5.56
C LEU A 58 11.00 8.90 5.15
N PRO A 59 12.09 8.10 5.09
CA PRO A 59 13.42 8.61 4.75
C PRO A 59 13.50 9.30 3.37
N ASP A 60 12.64 8.89 2.43
CA ASP A 60 12.53 9.51 1.10
C ASP A 60 11.74 10.84 1.08
N GLY A 61 11.29 11.31 2.25
CA GLY A 61 10.49 12.53 2.40
C GLY A 61 8.98 12.33 2.21
N SER A 62 8.53 11.15 1.77
CA SER A 62 7.10 10.87 1.62
C SER A 62 6.39 10.78 2.99
N VAL A 63 5.09 11.06 3.02
CA VAL A 63 4.33 11.13 4.28
C VAL A 63 3.25 10.05 4.34
N VAL A 64 3.33 9.18 5.34
CA VAL A 64 2.27 8.21 5.64
C VAL A 64 1.11 8.93 6.31
N ARG A 65 0.05 9.17 5.52
CA ARG A 65 -1.18 9.84 5.94
C ARG A 65 -2.19 8.90 6.58
N ARG A 66 -2.07 7.60 6.35
CA ARG A 66 -2.90 6.60 7.02
C ARG A 66 -2.25 5.23 6.95
N CYS A 67 -2.44 4.44 7.99
CA CYS A 67 -2.18 3.01 8.01
C CYS A 67 -3.43 2.30 8.56
N GLN A 68 -3.98 1.36 7.80
CA GLN A 68 -5.16 0.59 8.21
C GLN A 68 -4.90 -0.90 8.02
N PHE A 69 -5.16 -1.70 9.04
CA PHE A 69 -5.19 -3.15 8.91
C PHE A 69 -6.21 -3.57 7.83
N PHE A 70 -5.73 -4.27 6.81
CA PHE A 70 -6.54 -4.75 5.70
C PHE A 70 -7.04 -6.18 5.99
N GLY A 71 -6.21 -7.01 6.63
CA GLY A 71 -6.48 -8.42 6.92
C GLY A 71 -5.19 -9.25 7.03
N SER A 72 -5.28 -10.52 7.44
CA SER A 72 -4.13 -11.44 7.48
C SER A 72 -4.01 -12.26 6.20
N LYS A 73 -2.79 -12.59 5.76
CA LYS A 73 -2.50 -13.47 4.61
C LYS A 73 -3.28 -14.79 4.67
N THR A 74 -3.29 -15.44 5.84
CA THR A 74 -4.08 -16.65 6.09
C THR A 74 -5.58 -16.39 5.97
N GLY A 75 -6.06 -15.27 6.53
CA GLY A 75 -7.45 -14.87 6.44
C GLY A 75 -7.89 -14.56 5.00
N TYR A 76 -6.99 -14.07 4.14
CA TYR A 76 -7.31 -13.83 2.72
C TYR A 76 -7.61 -15.11 1.96
N ASN A 77 -6.81 -16.16 2.17
CA ASN A 77 -7.06 -17.45 1.53
C ASN A 77 -8.45 -18.00 1.90
N MET A 78 -8.97 -17.67 3.09
CA MET A 78 -10.31 -18.07 3.53
C MET A 78 -11.43 -17.05 3.21
N ARG A 79 -11.11 -15.79 2.87
CA ARG A 79 -12.10 -14.70 2.69
C ARG A 79 -12.47 -14.39 1.24
N PHE A 80 -12.00 -15.17 0.26
CA PHE A 80 -12.52 -15.13 -1.11
C PHE A 80 -14.06 -15.20 -1.17
N ALA A 81 -14.71 -15.80 -0.16
CA ALA A 81 -16.16 -15.96 -0.08
C ALA A 81 -16.95 -14.76 0.49
N THR A 82 -16.34 -13.78 1.18
CA THR A 82 -17.13 -12.85 2.05
C THR A 82 -16.96 -11.35 1.80
N SER A 83 -16.02 -10.91 0.95
CA SER A 83 -15.79 -9.46 0.75
C SER A 83 -15.28 -9.11 -0.64
N GLU A 84 -16.21 -8.86 -1.58
CA GLU A 84 -15.93 -8.46 -2.96
C GLU A 84 -15.00 -7.23 -3.05
N TYR A 85 -15.20 -6.23 -2.19
CA TYR A 85 -14.34 -5.04 -2.13
C TYR A 85 -12.85 -5.37 -1.95
N LYS A 86 -12.55 -6.29 -1.02
CA LYS A 86 -11.17 -6.68 -0.73
C LYS A 86 -10.59 -7.49 -1.88
N LEU A 87 -11.39 -8.37 -2.48
CA LEU A 87 -11.02 -9.13 -3.66
C LEU A 87 -10.64 -8.20 -4.82
N ASN A 88 -11.49 -7.22 -5.13
CA ASN A 88 -11.26 -6.27 -6.21
C ASN A 88 -10.03 -5.39 -5.95
N THR A 89 -9.79 -5.00 -4.70
CA THR A 89 -8.58 -4.25 -4.32
C THR A 89 -7.31 -5.07 -4.60
N VAL A 90 -7.30 -6.36 -4.26
CA VAL A 90 -6.14 -7.24 -4.49
C VAL A 90 -5.95 -7.52 -5.98
N LYS A 91 -7.03 -7.77 -6.73
CA LYS A 91 -6.97 -7.99 -8.18
C LYS A 91 -6.38 -6.80 -8.95
N LYS A 92 -6.60 -5.58 -8.45
CA LYS A 92 -6.02 -4.36 -9.02
C LYS A 92 -4.57 -4.11 -8.58
N ALA A 93 -4.14 -4.70 -7.47
CA ALA A 93 -2.85 -4.41 -6.88
C ALA A 93 -1.72 -4.99 -7.74
N ARG A 94 -0.78 -4.13 -8.14
CA ARG A 94 0.41 -4.48 -8.93
C ARG A 94 1.63 -4.56 -8.02
N SER A 95 2.56 -5.47 -8.32
CA SER A 95 3.80 -5.59 -7.54
C SER A 95 4.60 -4.29 -7.59
N ALA A 96 5.13 -3.82 -6.46
CA ALA A 96 5.99 -2.63 -6.44
C ALA A 96 7.17 -2.77 -7.41
N LYS A 97 7.75 -3.97 -7.53
CA LYS A 97 8.87 -4.23 -8.44
C LYS A 97 8.48 -4.08 -9.91
N GLU A 98 7.25 -4.48 -10.27
CA GLU A 98 6.71 -4.34 -11.62
C GLU A 98 6.47 -2.86 -11.96
N VAL A 99 5.87 -2.12 -11.02
CA VAL A 99 5.60 -0.69 -11.19
C VAL A 99 6.90 0.10 -11.37
N ILE A 100 7.91 -0.16 -10.54
CA ILE A 100 9.23 0.48 -10.64
C ILE A 100 9.90 0.14 -11.98
N ALA A 101 9.83 -1.11 -12.43
CA ALA A 101 10.45 -1.52 -13.70
C ALA A 101 9.82 -0.84 -14.93
N ASN A 102 8.54 -0.49 -14.86
CA ASN A 102 7.81 0.16 -15.95
C ASN A 102 7.91 1.70 -15.94
N GLY A 103 8.43 2.31 -14.87
CA GLY A 103 8.57 3.76 -14.74
C GLY A 103 7.24 4.51 -14.57
N ASP A 104 6.25 3.84 -13.97
CA ASP A 104 4.90 4.35 -13.69
C ASP A 104 4.84 5.40 -12.56
#